data_AF-T1BLL5-F1
#
_entry.id   AF-T1BLL5-F1
#
_cell.length_a   1.000
_cell.length_b   1.000
_cell.length_c   1.000
_cell.angle_alpha   90.00
_cell.angle_beta   90.00
_cell.angle_gamma   90.00
#
_symmetry.space_group_name_H-M   'P 1'
#
loop_
_entity.id
_entity.type
_entity.pdbx_description
1 polymer ?
#
loop_
_entity_poly.entity_id
_entity_poly.type
_entity_poly.pdbx_seq_one_letter_code
_entity_poly.pdbx_strand_id
1 'polypeptide(L)'
;TPLAGFVSPLSAAILGLLCGPIFVVSERAFSRLKWLSDPIGLLPGHLVGGLFGLLMIGVFSQDAFAAAAGYASLPSGLLFGGGARAVHQIGLEMLGAVAVMVTVFVLSLLAIWGISRILGGITLPPPDGQSTPTGAGSGASP
;
A
#
# COMPACT_ATOMS: atom_id res chain seq x y z
N THR A 1 -8.31 2.29 -7.75
CA THR A 1 -8.93 0.95 -7.68
C THR A 1 -10.03 0.82 -6.65
N PRO A 2 -9.82 1.07 -5.34
CA PRO A 2 -10.79 0.66 -4.30
C PRO A 2 -12.14 1.40 -4.31
N LEU A 3 -12.24 2.51 -5.05
CA LEU A 3 -13.42 3.39 -5.07
C LEU A 3 -14.17 3.39 -6.42
N ALA A 4 -13.76 2.54 -7.37
CA ALA A 4 -14.31 2.54 -8.73
C ALA A 4 -15.83 2.33 -8.81
N GLY A 5 -16.43 1.65 -7.83
CA GLY A 5 -17.88 1.41 -7.76
C GLY A 5 -18.65 2.33 -6.81
N PHE A 6 -17.99 3.26 -6.12
CA PHE A 6 -18.60 3.99 -5.00
C PHE A 6 -18.72 5.49 -5.21
N VAL A 7 -18.26 6.01 -6.35
CA VAL A 7 -18.14 7.46 -6.58
C VAL A 7 -18.71 7.85 -7.96
N SER A 8 -19.18 9.09 -8.08
CA SER A 8 -19.59 9.65 -9.37
C SER A 8 -18.42 9.81 -10.35
N PRO A 9 -18.67 9.91 -11.68
CA PRO A 9 -17.61 10.14 -12.67
C PRO A 9 -16.78 11.40 -12.40
N LEU A 10 -17.41 12.49 -11.96
CA LEU A 10 -16.70 13.73 -11.63
C LEU A 10 -15.81 13.55 -10.40
N SER A 11 -16.31 12.87 -9.35
CA SER A 11 -15.51 12.53 -8.18
C SER A 11 -14.32 11.64 -8.55
N ALA A 12 -14.49 10.66 -9.44
CA ALA A 12 -13.40 9.82 -9.93
C ALA A 12 -12.31 10.63 -10.64
N ALA A 13 -12.70 11.60 -11.48
CA ALA A 13 -11.75 12.49 -12.17
C ALA A 13 -10.94 13.35 -11.17
N ILE A 14 -11.62 13.92 -10.17
CA ILE A 14 -10.97 14.70 -9.10
C ILE A 14 -9.97 13.84 -8.33
N LEU A 15 -10.37 12.62 -7.94
CA LEU A 15 -9.51 11.70 -7.20
C LEU A 15 -8.28 11.27 -8.01
N GLY A 16 -8.43 11.07 -9.33
CA GLY A 16 -7.30 10.83 -10.23
C GLY A 16 -6.33 12.00 -10.27
N LEU A 17 -6.85 13.23 -10.37
CA LEU A 17 -6.04 14.45 -10.37
C LEU A 17 -5.28 14.64 -9.05
N LEU A 18 -5.91 14.31 -7.92
CA LEU A 18 -5.27 14.36 -6.59
C LEU A 18 -4.21 13.27 -6.40
N CYS A 19 -4.44 12.06 -6.95
CA CYS A 19 -3.53 10.94 -6.80
C CYS A 19 -2.17 11.17 -7.50
N GLY A 20 -2.15 11.87 -8.64
CA GLY A 20 -0.94 12.13 -9.41
C GLY A 20 0.18 12.84 -8.61
N PRO A 21 -0.08 14.02 -8.02
CA PRO A 21 0.90 14.70 -7.16
C PRO A 21 1.32 13.87 -5.93
N ILE A 22 0.38 13.15 -5.30
CA ILE A 22 0.68 12.27 -4.16
C ILE A 22 1.66 11.19 -4.58
N PHE A 23 1.47 10.57 -5.75
CA PHE A 23 2.38 9.60 -6.31
C PHE A 23 3.79 10.17 -6.51
N VAL A 24 3.91 11.35 -7.15
CA VAL A 24 5.23 11.98 -7.41
C VAL A 24 5.97 12.31 -6.11
N VAL A 25 5.26 12.82 -5.10
CA VAL A 25 5.86 13.11 -3.79
C VAL A 25 6.29 11.82 -3.10
N SER A 26 5.47 10.78 -3.18
CA SER A 26 5.75 9.48 -2.56
C SER A 26 6.96 8.81 -3.22
N GLU A 27 7.02 8.78 -4.55
CA GLU A 27 8.16 8.24 -5.31
C GLU A 27 9.47 8.89 -4.88
N ARG A 28 9.49 10.23 -4.79
CA ARG A 28 10.67 10.98 -4.32
C ARG A 28 11.04 10.70 -2.86
N ALA A 29 10.06 10.38 -2.02
CA ALA A 29 10.31 10.03 -0.63
C ALA A 29 10.94 8.63 -0.53
N PHE A 30 10.39 7.66 -1.25
CA PHE A 30 10.90 6.28 -1.27
C PHE A 30 12.27 6.16 -1.93
N SER A 31 12.54 6.91 -3.02
CA SER A 31 13.85 6.88 -3.70
C SER A 31 15.01 7.43 -2.85
N ARG A 32 14.71 8.17 -1.77
CA ARG A 32 15.72 8.64 -0.80
C ARG A 32 16.11 7.59 0.24
N LEU A 33 15.36 6.49 0.35
CA LEU A 33 15.63 5.45 1.34
C LEU A 33 16.75 4.54 0.85
N LYS A 34 17.97 4.73 1.39
CA LYS A 34 19.15 3.94 0.98
C LYS A 34 19.08 2.45 1.35
N TRP A 35 18.22 2.08 2.30
CA TRP A 35 18.05 0.69 2.77
C TRP A 35 16.97 -0.07 1.99
N LEU A 36 16.20 0.61 1.14
CA LEU A 36 15.08 0.04 0.40
C LEU A 36 15.23 0.37 -1.08
N SER A 37 15.34 -0.66 -1.93
CA SER A 37 15.36 -0.49 -3.38
C SER A 37 13.99 -0.87 -3.95
N ASP A 38 13.27 0.10 -4.49
CA ASP A 38 12.02 -0.09 -5.22
C ASP A 38 12.21 0.40 -6.68
N PRO A 39 12.73 -0.47 -7.58
CA PRO A 39 13.18 -0.05 -8.91
C PRO A 39 12.05 0.35 -9.85
N ILE A 40 10.81 -0.08 -9.56
CA ILE A 40 9.64 0.14 -10.42
C ILE A 40 8.59 1.04 -9.79
N GLY A 41 8.81 1.52 -8.56
CA GLY A 41 7.86 2.37 -7.86
C GLY A 41 6.60 1.62 -7.38
N LEU A 42 6.76 0.36 -6.97
CA LEU A 42 5.66 -0.46 -6.47
C LEU A 42 5.02 0.13 -5.21
N LEU A 43 5.82 0.64 -4.25
CA LEU A 43 5.29 1.20 -3.01
C LEU A 43 4.58 2.54 -3.23
N PRO A 44 5.16 3.54 -3.93
CA PRO A 44 4.43 4.76 -4.27
C PRO A 44 3.12 4.49 -5.03
N GLY A 45 3.17 3.62 -6.05
CA GLY A 45 2.03 3.37 -6.94
C GLY A 45 0.94 2.51 -6.31
N HIS A 46 1.30 1.48 -5.54
CA HIS A 46 0.34 0.50 -5.03
C HIS A 46 0.07 0.67 -3.54
N LEU A 47 1.11 0.85 -2.72
CA LEU A 47 0.89 1.05 -1.28
C LEU A 47 0.27 2.42 -1.01
N VAL A 48 0.93 3.51 -1.44
CA VAL A 48 0.41 4.86 -1.15
C VAL A 48 -0.83 5.15 -1.97
N GLY A 49 -0.82 4.86 -3.28
CA GLY A 49 -1.99 5.03 -4.14
C GLY A 49 -3.19 4.19 -3.71
N GLY A 50 -2.95 2.95 -3.27
CA GLY A 50 -3.98 2.07 -2.73
C GLY A 50 -4.56 2.59 -1.42
N LEU A 51 -3.71 2.97 -0.47
CA LEU A 51 -4.15 3.53 0.82
C LEU A 51 -4.91 4.85 0.64
N PHE A 52 -4.44 5.73 -0.24
CA PHE A 52 -5.15 6.96 -0.60
C PHE A 52 -6.56 6.63 -1.10
N GLY A 53 -6.68 5.73 -2.08
CA GLY A 53 -7.99 5.31 -2.58
C GLY A 53 -8.86 4.68 -1.49
N LEU A 54 -8.30 3.84 -0.63
CA LEU A 54 -9.08 3.17 0.42
C LEU A 54 -9.65 4.21 1.40
N LEU A 55 -8.83 5.17 1.84
CA LEU A 55 -9.28 6.22 2.75
C LEU A 55 -10.32 7.15 2.12
N MET A 56 -10.22 7.38 0.81
CA MET A 56 -11.18 8.19 0.08
C MET A 56 -12.56 7.54 -0.01
N ILE A 57 -12.74 6.25 0.34
CA ILE A 57 -14.07 5.64 0.49
C ILE A 57 -14.88 6.43 1.51
N GLY A 58 -14.36 6.62 2.72
CA GLY A 58 -15.08 7.37 3.77
C GLY A 58 -15.19 8.88 3.53
N VAL A 59 -14.58 9.42 2.47
CA VAL A 59 -14.62 10.85 2.13
C VAL A 59 -15.52 11.12 0.93
N PHE A 60 -15.44 10.29 -0.11
CA PHE A 60 -16.05 10.51 -1.42
C PHE A 60 -17.14 9.50 -1.80
N SER A 61 -17.39 8.45 -1.01
CA SER A 61 -18.44 7.48 -1.35
C SER A 61 -19.81 8.16 -1.48
N GLN A 62 -20.64 7.62 -2.34
CA GLN A 62 -22.01 8.06 -2.57
C GLN A 62 -22.91 6.84 -2.51
N ASP A 63 -23.89 6.87 -1.61
CA ASP A 63 -24.82 5.77 -1.34
C ASP A 63 -25.48 5.19 -2.59
N ALA A 64 -25.90 6.01 -3.55
CA ALA A 64 -26.52 5.55 -4.79
C ALA A 64 -25.59 4.65 -5.62
N PHE A 65 -24.31 5.01 -5.73
CA PHE A 65 -23.30 4.21 -6.44
C PHE A 65 -22.93 2.96 -5.64
N ALA A 66 -22.76 3.10 -4.33
CA ALA A 66 -22.46 1.98 -3.44
C ALA A 66 -23.56 0.92 -3.43
N ALA A 67 -24.82 1.33 -3.34
CA ALA A 67 -25.98 0.43 -3.42
C ALA A 67 -26.05 -0.28 -4.77
N ALA A 68 -25.83 0.43 -5.88
CA ALA A 68 -25.78 -0.17 -7.22
C ALA A 68 -24.63 -1.19 -7.37
N ALA A 69 -23.53 -1.01 -6.64
CA ALA A 69 -22.41 -1.94 -6.59
C ALA A 69 -22.61 -3.13 -5.62
N GLY A 70 -23.76 -3.24 -4.94
CA GLY A 70 -24.05 -4.31 -3.98
C GLY A 70 -23.69 -4.01 -2.53
N TYR A 71 -23.33 -2.75 -2.20
CA TYR A 71 -22.89 -2.31 -0.88
C TYR A 71 -23.85 -1.29 -0.28
N ALA A 72 -25.14 -1.64 -0.20
CA ALA A 72 -26.19 -0.72 0.27
C ALA A 72 -26.01 -0.23 1.72
N SER A 73 -25.22 -0.92 2.54
CA SER A 73 -24.90 -0.52 3.91
C SER A 73 -23.75 0.49 4.00
N LEU A 74 -23.04 0.74 2.91
CA LEU A 74 -21.93 1.69 2.90
C LEU A 74 -22.49 3.13 2.97
N PRO A 75 -22.12 3.91 4.00
CA PRO A 75 -22.59 5.29 4.09
C PRO A 75 -21.97 6.16 2.99
N SER A 76 -22.65 7.25 2.63
CA SER A 76 -22.03 8.35 1.88
C SER A 76 -20.82 8.88 2.64
N GLY A 77 -19.85 9.42 1.92
CA GLY A 77 -18.62 9.95 2.47
C GLY A 77 -18.83 11.30 3.16
N LEU A 78 -17.80 11.79 3.85
CA LEU A 78 -17.82 13.08 4.55
C LEU A 78 -18.28 14.24 3.67
N LEU A 79 -17.85 14.29 2.41
CA LEU A 79 -18.21 15.37 1.48
C LEU A 79 -19.63 15.23 0.89
N PHE A 80 -20.28 14.08 1.13
CA PHE A 80 -21.61 13.75 0.63
C PHE A 80 -22.62 13.53 1.77
N GLY A 81 -22.37 14.11 2.95
CA GLY A 81 -23.34 14.15 4.05
C GLY A 81 -23.31 12.94 4.99
N GLY A 82 -22.29 12.08 4.92
CA GLY A 82 -22.20 10.88 5.76
C GLY A 82 -21.95 11.10 7.25
N GLY A 83 -21.50 12.30 7.63
CA GLY A 83 -21.30 12.71 9.03
C GLY A 83 -20.49 11.70 9.85
N ALA A 84 -21.00 11.33 11.03
CA ALA A 84 -20.31 10.40 11.94
C ALA A 84 -20.16 8.98 11.36
N ARG A 85 -21.08 8.53 10.50
CA ARG A 85 -20.98 7.20 9.86
C ARG A 85 -19.82 7.14 8.88
N ALA A 86 -19.56 8.23 8.17
CA ALA A 86 -18.40 8.35 7.29
C ALA A 86 -17.08 8.32 8.07
N VAL A 87 -17.00 9.01 9.22
CA VAL A 87 -15.81 8.95 10.09
C VAL A 87 -15.58 7.54 10.62
N HIS A 88 -16.65 6.86 11.06
CA HIS A 88 -16.57 5.46 11.46
C HIS A 88 -16.08 4.57 10.31
N GLN A 89 -16.55 4.80 9.08
CA GLN A 89 -16.09 4.08 7.90
C GLN A 89 -14.59 4.27 7.67
N ILE A 90 -14.05 5.49 7.77
CA ILE A 90 -12.60 5.73 7.67
C ILE A 90 -11.83 4.89 8.70
N GLY A 91 -12.35 4.77 9.91
CA GLY A 91 -11.78 3.89 10.94
C GLY A 91 -11.75 2.41 10.54
N LEU A 92 -12.84 1.91 9.95
CA LEU A 92 -12.90 0.54 9.43
C LEU A 92 -11.93 0.32 8.27
N GLU A 93 -11.84 1.27 7.33
CA GLU A 93 -10.88 1.21 6.23
C GLU A 93 -9.43 1.19 6.73
N MET A 94 -9.10 2.03 7.72
CA MET A 94 -7.77 2.04 8.34
C MET A 94 -7.45 0.73 9.06
N LEU A 95 -8.41 0.17 9.80
CA LEU A 95 -8.23 -1.12 10.46
C LEU A 95 -7.98 -2.22 9.42
N GLY A 96 -8.78 -2.24 8.35
CA GLY A 96 -8.60 -3.16 7.24
C GLY A 96 -7.24 -3.01 6.56
N ALA A 97 -6.81 -1.77 6.31
CA ALA A 97 -5.50 -1.47 5.73
C ALA A 97 -4.37 -2.02 6.59
N VAL A 98 -4.37 -1.74 7.90
CA VAL A 98 -3.34 -2.24 8.82
C VAL A 98 -3.36 -3.77 8.91
N ALA A 99 -4.55 -4.37 9.01
CA ALA A 99 -4.69 -5.83 9.06
C ALA A 99 -4.09 -6.50 7.80
N VAL A 100 -4.42 -6.00 6.61
CA VAL A 100 -3.86 -6.51 5.35
C VAL A 100 -2.37 -6.25 5.26
N MET A 101 -1.91 -5.04 5.59
CA MET A 101 -0.49 -4.67 5.55
C MET A 101 0.36 -5.56 6.44
N VAL A 102 -0.04 -5.77 7.69
CA VAL A 102 0.67 -6.64 8.63
C VAL A 102 0.66 -8.08 8.12
N THR A 103 -0.51 -8.59 7.71
CA THR A 103 -0.64 -9.96 7.24
C THR A 103 0.24 -10.22 6.02
N VAL A 104 0.13 -9.39 4.98
CA VAL A 104 0.91 -9.54 3.74
C VAL A 104 2.39 -9.35 4.00
N PHE A 105 2.80 -8.36 4.79
CA PHE A 105 4.21 -8.13 5.13
C PHE A 105 4.81 -9.33 5.87
N VAL A 106 4.15 -9.82 6.92
CA VAL A 106 4.64 -10.95 7.73
C VAL A 106 4.73 -12.22 6.87
N LEU A 107 3.67 -12.57 6.14
CA LEU A 107 3.67 -13.78 5.31
C LEU A 107 4.70 -13.69 4.19
N SER A 108 4.83 -12.54 3.52
CA SER A 108 5.81 -12.35 2.45
C SER A 108 7.24 -12.41 3.00
N LEU A 109 7.49 -11.79 4.15
CA LEU A 109 8.79 -11.82 4.80
C LEU A 109 9.17 -13.25 5.21
N LEU A 110 8.26 -13.99 5.84
CA LEU A 110 8.49 -15.38 6.24
C LEU A 110 8.72 -16.29 5.02
N ALA A 111 7.94 -16.12 3.95
CA ALA A 111 8.09 -16.89 2.72
C ALA A 111 9.44 -16.64 2.06
N ILE A 112 9.80 -15.37 1.82
CA ILE A 112 11.08 -15.00 1.20
C ILE A 112 12.26 -15.39 2.09
N TRP A 113 12.14 -15.20 3.40
CA TRP A 113 13.17 -15.62 4.35
C TRP A 113 13.37 -17.14 4.33
N GLY A 114 12.28 -17.92 4.31
CA GLY A 114 12.33 -19.38 4.19
C GLY A 114 13.00 -19.84 2.89
N ILE A 115 12.61 -19.25 1.76
CA ILE A 115 13.23 -19.53 0.45
C ILE A 115 14.72 -19.20 0.47
N SER A 116 15.09 -18.04 1.02
CA SER A 116 16.50 -17.60 1.14
C SER A 116 17.32 -18.58 1.97
N ARG A 117 16.77 -19.13 3.05
CA ARG A 117 17.45 -20.15 3.87
C ARG A 117 17.64 -21.47 3.14
N ILE A 118 16.69 -21.90 2.32
CA ILE A 118 16.76 -23.16 1.56
C ILE A 118 17.77 -23.06 0.42
N LEU A 119 17.84 -21.91 -0.26
CA LEU A 119 18.70 -21.71 -1.43
C LEU A 119 20.11 -21.17 -1.10
N GLY A 120 20.38 -20.85 0.17
CA GLY A 120 21.66 -20.24 0.58
C GLY A 120 21.80 -18.76 0.20
N GLY A 121 20.69 -18.06 -0.02
CA GLY A 121 20.61 -16.68 -0.47
C GLY A 121 19.86 -16.52 -1.80
N ILE A 122 19.25 -15.35 -2.01
CA ILE A 122 18.50 -15.01 -3.25
C ILE A 122 18.97 -13.73 -3.92
N THR A 123 19.98 -13.07 -3.35
CA THR A 123 20.57 -11.84 -3.88
C THR A 123 22.00 -12.11 -4.33
N LEU A 124 22.43 -11.43 -5.38
CA LEU A 124 23.82 -11.47 -5.82
C LEU A 124 24.71 -10.71 -4.82
N PRO A 125 25.98 -11.11 -4.67
CA PRO A 125 26.97 -10.29 -3.98
C PRO A 125 27.01 -8.88 -4.59
N PRO A 126 27.25 -7.84 -3.78
CA PRO A 126 27.53 -6.51 -4.33
C PRO A 126 28.68 -6.59 -5.34
N PRO A 127 28.62 -5.87 -6.47
CA PRO A 127 29.75 -5.76 -7.39
C PRO A 127 31.02 -5.30 -6.65
N ASP A 128 32.17 -5.83 -7.05
CA ASP A 128 33.47 -5.59 -6.41
C ASP A 128 33.68 -4.08 -6.12
N GLY A 129 33.73 -3.72 -4.83
CA GLY A 129 33.88 -2.33 -4.37
C GLY A 129 32.86 -1.86 -3.33
N GLN A 130 31.82 -2.64 -3.02
CA GLN A 130 30.88 -2.36 -1.92
C GLN A 130 30.91 -3.50 -0.88
N SER A 131 31.89 -3.47 0.02
CA SER A 131 31.92 -4.39 1.15
C SER A 131 30.78 -4.08 2.14
N THR A 132 29.89 -5.04 2.36
CA THR A 132 29.00 -5.01 3.52
C THR A 132 29.83 -5.28 4.78
N PRO A 133 29.87 -4.39 5.78
CA PRO A 133 30.57 -4.68 7.02
C PRO A 133 29.74 -5.67 7.85
N THR A 134 30.27 -6.88 8.00
CA THR A 134 30.03 -7.89 9.08
C THR A 134 28.60 -8.46 9.24
N GLY A 135 28.38 -9.75 9.53
CA GLY A 135 29.29 -10.84 9.87
C GLY A 135 28.49 -12.12 10.12
N ALA A 136 29.05 -13.25 9.74
CA ALA A 136 28.77 -14.58 10.29
C ALA A 136 29.92 -15.50 9.86
N GLY A 137 31.07 -15.31 10.51
CA GLY A 137 32.09 -16.33 10.55
C GLY A 137 31.59 -17.47 11.44
N SER A 138 31.19 -18.56 10.81
CA SER A 138 31.27 -19.93 11.33
C SER A 138 31.37 -20.82 10.09
N GLY A 139 32.54 -21.27 9.65
CA GLY A 139 33.45 -22.12 10.43
C GLY A 139 33.04 -23.58 10.25
N ALA A 140 33.42 -24.17 9.11
CA ALA A 140 33.69 -25.60 8.85
C ALA A 140 33.90 -25.75 7.33
N SER A 141 35.10 -26.00 6.81
CA SER A 141 35.84 -27.28 6.81
C SER A 141 37.31 -26.99 6.43
N PRO A 142 38.30 -27.92 6.52
CA PRO A 142 38.22 -29.37 6.31
C PRO A 142 38.02 -30.22 7.56
#